data_AF-A0A7Y8L6Q8-F1
#
_entry.id   AF-A0A7Y8L6Q8-F1
#
_cell.length_a   1.000
_cell.length_b   1.000
_cell.length_c   1.000
_cell.angle_alpha   90.00
_cell.angle_beta   90.00
_cell.angle_gamma   90.00
#
_symmetry.space_group_name_H-M   'P 1'
#
loop_
_entity.id
_entity.type
_entity.pdbx_description
1 polymer ?
#
loop_
_entity_poly.entity_id
_entity_poly.type
_entity_poly.pdbx_seq_one_letter_code
_entity_poly.pdbx_strand_id
1 'polypeptide(L)'
;MAFIVKRLTQDLDLTKAQQAEIRKIVEESEEKITAIRKQYWPEIKGIIDRSFALMREKLSPEQQKKLDMLHEKLEHPPGRNQPGKE
;
A
#
# COMPACT_ATOMS: atom_id res chain seq x y z
N MET A 1 6.49 0.68 -7.75
CA MET A 1 6.61 -0.26 -8.91
C MET A 1 8.05 -0.36 -9.45
N ALA A 2 9.07 0.21 -8.81
CA ALA A 2 10.47 0.18 -9.25
C ALA A 2 11.05 -1.20 -9.65
N PHE A 3 10.55 -2.30 -9.08
CA PHE A 3 10.98 -3.66 -9.45
C PHE A 3 10.58 -4.06 -10.89
N ILE A 4 9.53 -3.46 -11.45
CA ILE A 4 9.04 -3.75 -12.80
C ILE A 4 10.03 -3.25 -13.85
N VAL A 5 10.57 -2.05 -13.72
CA VAL A 5 11.58 -1.50 -14.65
C VAL A 5 12.82 -2.39 -14.67
N LYS A 6 13.29 -2.84 -13.49
CA LYS A 6 14.43 -3.75 -13.38
C LYS A 6 14.17 -5.07 -14.11
N ARG A 7 12.99 -5.65 -13.92
CA ARG A 7 12.60 -6.89 -14.59
C ARG A 7 12.48 -6.72 -16.10
N LEU A 8 11.80 -5.69 -16.57
CA LEU A 8 11.67 -5.39 -18.01
C LEU A 8 13.03 -5.12 -18.65
N THR A 9 13.95 -4.50 -17.92
CA THR A 9 15.32 -4.28 -18.39
C THR A 9 16.05 -5.60 -18.64
N GLN A 10 15.91 -6.57 -17.74
CA GLN A 10 16.57 -7.86 -17.83
C GLN A 10 15.90 -8.77 -18.86
N ASP A 11 14.57 -8.81 -18.89
CA ASP A 11 13.81 -9.73 -19.74
C ASP A 11 13.79 -9.28 -21.22
N LEU A 12 14.04 -7.99 -21.50
CA LEU A 12 13.97 -7.39 -22.85
C LEU A 12 15.30 -6.76 -23.32
N ASP A 13 16.39 -6.96 -22.58
CA ASP A 13 17.72 -6.40 -22.87
C ASP A 13 17.70 -4.90 -23.23
N LEU A 14 17.00 -4.12 -22.41
CA LEU A 14 16.77 -2.71 -22.71
C LEU A 14 18.07 -1.89 -22.70
N THR A 15 18.27 -1.07 -23.73
CA THR A 15 19.33 -0.06 -23.76
C THR A 15 19.09 1.02 -22.69
N LYS A 16 20.14 1.78 -22.34
CA LYS A 16 20.03 2.88 -21.35
C LYS A 16 18.98 3.92 -21.73
N ALA A 17 18.84 4.23 -23.02
CA ALA A 17 17.82 5.16 -23.51
C ALA A 17 16.40 4.60 -23.30
N GLN A 18 16.17 3.34 -23.65
CA GLN A 18 14.88 2.69 -23.42
C GLN A 18 14.53 2.57 -21.94
N GLN A 19 15.51 2.27 -21.08
CA GLN A 19 15.30 2.24 -19.63
C GLN A 19 14.83 3.58 -19.06
N ALA A 20 15.39 4.69 -19.56
CA ALA A 20 14.99 6.04 -19.13
C ALA A 20 13.53 6.34 -19.50
N GLU A 21 13.14 6.03 -20.74
CA GLU A 21 11.77 6.23 -21.20
C GLU A 21 10.76 5.34 -20.45
N ILE A 22 11.07 4.06 -20.25
CA ILE A 22 10.20 3.15 -19.50
C ILE A 22 10.09 3.55 -18.04
N ARG A 23 11.19 4.02 -17.43
CA ARG A 23 11.16 4.54 -16.05
C ARG A 23 10.17 5.68 -15.92
N LYS A 24 10.20 6.64 -16.85
CA LYS A 24 9.27 7.78 -16.86
C LYS A 24 7.81 7.32 -16.94
N ILE A 25 7.49 6.37 -17.82
CA ILE A 25 6.13 5.80 -17.96
C ILE A 25 5.67 5.14 -16.65
N VAL A 26 6.57 4.39 -16.00
CA VAL A 26 6.26 3.73 -14.73
C VAL A 26 6.06 4.74 -13.61
N GLU A 27 6.89 5.78 -13.52
CA GLU A 27 6.76 6.86 -12.54
C GLU A 27 5.42 7.60 -12.69
N GLU A 28 5.05 8.01 -13.91
CA GLU A 28 3.75 8.63 -14.19
C GLU A 28 2.56 7.71 -13.81
N SER A 29 2.73 6.40 -14.00
CA SER A 29 1.72 5.42 -13.62
C SER A 29 1.63 5.26 -12.10
N GLU A 30 2.77 5.27 -11.39
CA GLU A 30 2.83 5.23 -9.92
C GLU A 30 2.12 6.46 -9.30
N GLU A 31 2.30 7.64 -9.89
CA GLU A 31 1.62 8.87 -9.46
C GLU A 31 0.11 8.75 -9.57
N LYS A 32 -0.40 8.29 -10.73
CA LYS A 32 -1.84 8.09 -10.96
C LYS A 32 -2.44 7.08 -9.98
N ILE A 33 -1.76 5.95 -9.76
CA ILE A 33 -2.19 4.94 -8.79
C ILE A 33 -2.20 5.53 -7.37
N THR A 34 -1.18 6.32 -7.01
CA THR A 34 -1.09 6.98 -5.71
C THR A 34 -2.21 7.99 -5.52
N ALA A 35 -2.56 8.76 -6.55
CA ALA A 35 -3.67 9.70 -6.51
C ALA A 35 -5.02 8.98 -6.29
N ILE A 36 -5.29 7.92 -7.07
CA ILE A 36 -6.47 7.06 -6.90
C ILE A 36 -6.51 6.51 -5.47
N ARG A 37 -5.39 5.96 -5.01
CA ARG A 37 -5.30 5.42 -3.65
C ARG A 37 -5.63 6.49 -2.62
N LYS A 38 -5.04 7.69 -2.69
CA LYS A 38 -5.32 8.78 -1.75
C LYS A 38 -6.79 9.20 -1.78
N GLN A 39 -7.40 9.21 -2.95
CA GLN A 39 -8.80 9.59 -3.13
C GLN A 39 -9.77 8.60 -2.48
N TYR A 40 -9.57 7.29 -2.70
CA TYR A 40 -10.53 6.26 -2.25
C TYR A 40 -10.15 5.60 -0.91
N TRP A 41 -8.91 5.75 -0.44
CA TRP A 41 -8.47 5.15 0.82
C TRP A 41 -9.32 5.55 2.05
N PRO A 42 -9.76 6.82 2.22
CA PRO A 42 -10.62 7.20 3.34
C PRO A 42 -11.95 6.42 3.35
N GLU A 43 -12.56 6.22 2.20
CA GLU A 43 -13.80 5.46 2.06
C GLU A 43 -13.59 3.97 2.38
N ILE A 44 -12.53 3.38 1.83
CA ILE A 44 -12.14 2.00 2.12
C ILE A 44 -11.87 1.83 3.62
N LYS A 45 -11.14 2.76 4.23
CA LYS A 45 -10.86 2.77 5.67
C LYS A 45 -12.15 2.82 6.48
N GLY A 46 -13.10 3.68 6.12
CA GLY A 46 -14.40 3.74 6.79
C GLY A 46 -15.21 2.45 6.69
N ILE A 47 -15.08 1.68 5.61
CA ILE A 47 -15.69 0.35 5.47
C ILE A 47 -15.01 -0.65 6.41
N ILE A 48 -13.68 -0.64 6.46
CA ILE A 48 -12.88 -1.51 7.33
C ILE A 48 -13.20 -1.22 8.81
N ASP A 49 -13.11 0.04 9.25
CA ASP A 49 -13.33 0.45 10.64
C ASP A 49 -14.73 0.04 11.13
N ARG A 50 -15.77 0.23 10.29
CA ARG A 50 -17.14 -0.23 10.59
C ARG A 50 -17.23 -1.74 10.73
N SER A 51 -16.57 -2.48 9.83
CA SER A 51 -16.55 -3.94 9.89
C SER A 51 -15.88 -4.44 11.17
N PHE A 52 -14.79 -3.80 11.61
CA PHE A 52 -14.12 -4.11 12.88
C PHE A 52 -15.01 -3.83 14.09
N ALA A 53 -15.73 -2.70 14.10
CA ALA A 53 -16.68 -2.38 15.17
C ALA A 53 -17.80 -3.44 15.27
N LEU A 54 -18.38 -3.85 14.14
CA LEU A 54 -19.43 -4.88 14.12
C LEU A 54 -18.90 -6.25 14.59
N MET A 55 -17.68 -6.62 14.20
CA MET A 55 -17.05 -7.85 14.72
C MET A 55 -16.84 -7.76 16.23
N ARG A 56 -16.36 -6.61 16.73
CA ARG A 56 -16.08 -6.37 18.15
C ARG A 56 -17.29 -6.63 19.04
N GLU A 57 -18.48 -6.21 18.61
CA GLU A 57 -19.74 -6.41 19.34
C GLU A 57 -20.11 -7.89 19.55
N LYS A 58 -19.57 -8.80 18.73
CA LYS A 58 -19.86 -10.25 18.82
C LYS A 58 -18.82 -11.03 19.64
N LEU A 59 -17.81 -10.35 20.17
CA LEU A 59 -16.67 -10.98 20.82
C LEU A 59 -16.70 -10.82 22.34
N SER A 60 -16.08 -11.78 23.03
CA SER A 60 -15.83 -11.66 24.46
C SER A 60 -14.78 -10.57 24.77
N PRO A 61 -14.71 -10.06 26.01
CA PRO A 61 -13.72 -9.02 26.37
C PRO A 61 -12.26 -9.41 26.08
N GLU A 62 -11.90 -10.70 26.17
CA GLU A 62 -10.54 -11.16 25.84
C GLU A 62 -10.30 -11.16 24.32
N GLN A 63 -11.28 -11.61 23.53
CA GLN A 63 -11.21 -11.62 22.08
C GLN A 63 -11.22 -10.20 21.49
N GLN A 64 -11.95 -9.29 22.12
CA GLN A 64 -11.96 -7.86 21.82
C GLN A 64 -10.56 -7.25 21.89
N LYS A 65 -9.79 -7.52 22.96
CA LYS A 65 -8.41 -7.03 23.08
C LYS A 65 -7.51 -7.58 21.97
N LYS A 66 -7.66 -8.85 21.60
CA LYS A 66 -6.91 -9.46 20.49
C LYS A 66 -7.27 -8.81 19.15
N LEU A 67 -8.55 -8.52 18.92
CA LEU A 67 -9.01 -7.85 17.71
C LEU A 67 -8.44 -6.43 17.60
N ASP A 68 -8.39 -5.67 18.69
CA ASP A 68 -7.84 -4.31 18.70
C ASP A 68 -6.35 -4.31 18.32
N MET A 69 -5.56 -5.22 18.89
CA MET A 69 -4.14 -5.37 18.55
C MET A 69 -3.92 -5.78 17.08
N LEU A 70 -4.83 -6.57 16.52
CA LEU A 70 -4.78 -6.94 15.10
C LEU A 70 -5.12 -5.74 14.21
N HIS A 71 -6.13 -4.95 14.60
CA HIS A 71 -6.52 -3.75 13.86
C HIS A 71 -5.36 -2.74 13.82
N GLU A 72 -4.74 -2.43 14.96
CA GLU A 72 -3.61 -1.50 15.05
C GLU A 72 -2.42 -1.93 14.17
N LYS A 73 -2.10 -3.22 14.13
CA LYS A 73 -1.04 -3.77 13.26
C LYS A 73 -1.36 -3.64 11.77
N LEU A 74 -2.63 -3.70 11.40
CA LEU A 74 -3.07 -3.57 10.00
C LEU A 74 -3.13 -2.10 9.55
N GLU A 75 -3.48 -1.19 10.46
CA GLU A 75 -3.42 0.26 10.22
C GLU A 75 -1.99 0.76 10.12
N HIS A 76 -1.10 0.22 10.96
CA HIS A 76 0.31 0.59 11.04
C HIS A 76 1.21 -0.60 10.71
N PRO A 77 1.23 -1.09 9.45
CA PRO A 77 2.10 -2.19 9.09
C PRO A 77 3.55 -1.75 9.27
N PRO A 78 4.40 -2.58 9.90
CA PRO A 78 5.83 -2.30 10.00
C PRO A 78 6.40 -2.16 8.58
N GLY A 79 6.85 -0.95 8.25
CA GLY A 79 7.38 -0.60 6.92
C GLY A 79 6.69 0.57 6.20
N ARG A 80 5.59 1.14 6.72
CA ARG A 80 4.98 2.38 6.15
C ARG A 80 5.63 3.70 6.61
N ASN A 81 6.42 3.70 7.69
CA ASN A 81 7.19 4.85 8.19
C ASN A 81 8.70 4.70 7.88
N GLN A 82 9.09 4.68 6.60
CA GLN A 82 10.41 5.19 6.21
C GLN A 82 10.20 6.49 5.46
N PRO A 83 10.11 7.65 6.15
CA PRO A 83 10.43 8.91 5.51
C PRO A 83 11.89 8.83 5.05
N GLY A 84 12.19 9.46 3.92
CA GLY A 84 13.50 9.44 3.27
C GLY A 84 14.63 9.62 4.28
N LYS A 85 15.67 8.80 4.09
CA LYS A 85 16.97 9.02 4.72
C LYS A 85 17.40 10.45 4.42
N GLU A 86 17.56 11.25 5.48
CA GLU A 86 18.30 12.52 5.46
C GLU A 86 19.74 12.30 4.97
#